data_AF-A0A661B548-F1
#
_entry.id   AF-A0A661B548-F1
#
_cell.length_a   1.000
_cell.length_b   1.000
_cell.length_c   1.000
_cell.angle_alpha   90.00
_cell.angle_beta   90.00
_cell.angle_gamma   90.00
#
_symmetry.space_group_name_H-M   'P 1'
#
loop_
_entity.id
_entity.type
_entity.pdbx_description
1 polymer ?
#
loop_
_entity_poly.entity_id
_entity_poly.type
_entity_poly.pdbx_seq_one_letter_code
_entity_poly.pdbx_strand_id
1 'polypeptide(L)'
;MPKAPSKLYLFVVALLVFAGCSIAEDQVLSDSQFVMLYVDLSFAAEQFLSDSALLHQVQDSIFEAHNVTRDNFNAYKTELDKSPERWSGIWEMIDAELRKREEALKKEKLPENNTG
;
A
#
# COMPACT_ATOMS: atom_id res chain seq x y z
N MET A 1 4.15 60.89 6.19
CA MET A 1 5.09 59.98 5.48
C MET A 1 4.85 58.56 5.97
N PRO A 2 4.17 57.69 5.20
CA PRO A 2 3.92 56.32 5.63
C PRO A 2 5.18 55.46 5.42
N LYS A 3 5.71 54.88 6.50
CA LYS A 3 6.72 53.83 6.45
C LYS A 3 6.04 52.53 6.07
N ALA A 4 6.44 51.94 4.95
CA ALA A 4 6.01 50.60 4.55
C ALA A 4 6.81 49.53 5.32
N PRO A 5 6.16 48.58 6.00
CA PRO A 5 6.79 47.34 6.41
C PRO A 5 6.06 46.18 5.73
N SER A 6 6.42 45.85 4.48
CA SER A 6 5.70 44.81 3.72
C SER A 6 6.56 43.66 3.21
N LYS A 7 7.89 43.72 3.38
CA LYS A 7 8.80 42.70 2.81
C LYS A 7 9.18 41.59 3.79
N LEU A 8 9.12 41.83 5.09
CA LEU A 8 9.49 40.83 6.10
C LEU A 8 8.40 39.75 6.28
N TYR A 9 7.13 40.16 6.23
CA TYR A 9 5.99 39.25 6.43
C TYR A 9 5.84 38.24 5.28
N LEU A 10 6.08 38.68 4.04
CA LEU A 10 6.07 37.82 2.86
C LEU A 10 7.12 36.70 2.93
N PHE A 11 8.29 36.99 3.53
CA PHE A 11 9.36 36.02 3.67
C PHE A 11 9.04 34.96 4.74
N VAL A 12 8.38 35.36 5.84
CA VAL A 12 7.97 34.44 6.90
C VAL A 12 6.86 33.49 6.44
N VAL A 13 5.90 33.99 5.64
CA VAL A 13 4.84 33.14 5.07
C VAL A 13 5.42 32.16 4.04
N ALA A 14 6.39 32.57 3.21
CA ALA A 14 7.05 31.68 2.26
C ALA A 14 7.83 30.55 2.93
N LEU A 15 8.49 30.82 4.08
CA LEU A 15 9.19 29.80 4.86
C LEU A 15 8.24 28.78 5.52
N LEU A 16 7.04 29.20 5.93
CA LEU A 16 6.04 28.31 6.52
C LEU A 16 5.43 27.31 5.52
N VAL A 17 5.37 27.66 4.22
CA VAL A 17 4.87 26.74 3.17
C VAL A 17 5.88 25.61 2.90
N PHE A 18 7.18 25.83 3.10
CA PHE A 18 8.21 24.79 2.90
C PHE A 18 8.37 23.83 4.08
N ALA A 19 7.92 24.18 5.28
CA ALA A 19 8.00 23.32 6.46
C ALA A 19 6.93 22.20 6.48
N GLY A 20 5.98 22.21 5.54
CA GLY A 20 4.93 21.19 5.41
C GLY A 20 5.32 19.95 4.61
N CYS A 21 6.56 19.85 4.13
CA CYS A 21 7.06 18.58 3.60
C CYS A 21 7.33 17.64 4.78
N SER A 22 6.30 16.90 5.19
CA SER A 22 6.46 15.68 5.98
C SER A 22 7.48 14.82 5.25
N ILE A 23 8.69 14.75 5.80
CA ILE A 23 9.67 13.74 5.48
C ILE A 23 8.96 12.42 5.77
N ALA A 24 8.50 11.76 4.70
CA ALA A 24 8.08 10.38 4.79
C ALA A 24 9.33 9.62 5.23
N GLU A 25 9.35 9.22 6.49
CA GLU A 25 10.38 8.35 7.02
C GLU A 25 10.38 7.11 6.12
N ASP A 26 11.50 6.84 5.44
CA ASP A 26 11.69 5.70 4.54
C ASP A 26 11.50 4.41 5.33
N GLN A 27 10.25 4.00 5.55
CA GLN A 27 9.92 2.72 6.12
C GLN A 27 10.28 1.67 5.07
N VAL A 28 11.40 0.99 5.32
CA VAL A 28 11.81 -0.19 4.56
C VAL A 28 10.73 -1.25 4.74
N LEU A 29 10.02 -1.55 3.64
CA LEU A 29 8.98 -2.57 3.61
C LEU A 29 9.61 -3.94 3.88
N SER A 30 9.03 -4.72 4.79
CA SER A 30 9.45 -6.11 5.01
C SER A 30 8.83 -7.06 3.98
N ASP A 31 9.46 -8.22 3.75
CA ASP A 31 8.95 -9.28 2.87
C ASP A 31 7.49 -9.65 3.22
N SER A 32 7.17 -9.79 4.51
CA SER A 32 5.80 -10.13 4.93
C SER A 32 4.79 -9.01 4.64
N GLN A 33 5.17 -7.74 4.84
CA GLN A 33 4.27 -6.62 4.54
C GLN A 33 4.06 -6.49 3.03
N PHE A 34 5.13 -6.66 2.24
CA PHE A 34 5.05 -6.68 0.79
C PHE A 34 4.10 -7.78 0.30
N VAL A 35 4.24 -9.00 0.82
CA VAL A 35 3.41 -10.15 0.45
C VAL A 35 1.94 -9.88 0.75
N MET A 36 1.62 -9.42 1.97
CA MET A 36 0.23 -9.15 2.36
C MET A 36 -0.41 -8.06 1.49
N LEU A 37 0.32 -6.96 1.27
CA LEU A 37 -0.12 -5.88 0.40
C LEU A 37 -0.30 -6.34 -1.05
N TYR A 38 0.65 -7.11 -1.59
CA TYR A 38 0.60 -7.64 -2.95
C TYR A 38 -0.63 -8.54 -3.16
N VAL A 39 -0.91 -9.42 -2.19
CA VAL A 39 -2.07 -10.30 -2.22
C VAL A 39 -3.37 -9.48 -2.21
N ASP A 40 -3.50 -8.49 -1.33
CA ASP A 40 -4.70 -7.63 -1.28
C ASP A 40 -4.92 -6.86 -2.58
N LEU A 41 -3.85 -6.29 -3.15
CA LEU A 41 -3.90 -5.62 -4.45
C LEU A 41 -4.32 -6.57 -5.57
N SER A 42 -3.87 -7.82 -5.54
CA SER A 42 -4.22 -8.84 -6.53
C SER A 42 -5.71 -9.22 -6.43
N PHE A 43 -6.24 -9.40 -5.22
CA PHE A 43 -7.68 -9.64 -5.02
C PHE A 43 -8.53 -8.45 -5.49
N ALA A 44 -8.12 -7.22 -5.18
CA ALA A 44 -8.81 -6.03 -5.64
C ALA A 44 -8.79 -5.93 -7.18
N ALA A 45 -7.64 -6.21 -7.80
CA ALA A 45 -7.52 -6.24 -9.25
C ALA A 45 -8.56 -7.20 -9.85
N GLU A 46 -8.60 -8.46 -9.40
CA GLU A 46 -9.55 -9.47 -9.86
C GLU A 46 -11.02 -9.06 -9.63
N GLN A 47 -11.33 -8.49 -8.46
CA GLN A 47 -12.71 -8.11 -8.11
C GLN A 47 -13.22 -6.91 -8.92
N PHE A 48 -12.33 -5.98 -9.27
CA PHE A 48 -12.68 -4.71 -9.90
C PHE A 48 -12.09 -4.55 -11.31
N LEU A 49 -11.73 -5.65 -11.99
CA LEU A 49 -11.14 -5.64 -13.35
C LEU A 49 -11.93 -4.80 -14.37
N SER A 50 -13.25 -4.72 -14.21
CA SER A 50 -14.16 -4.04 -15.13
C SER A 50 -14.48 -2.59 -14.75
N ASP A 51 -14.07 -2.13 -13.56
CA ASP A 51 -14.31 -0.78 -13.07
C ASP A 51 -12.99 -0.18 -12.58
N SER A 52 -12.29 0.50 -13.49
CA SER A 52 -10.98 1.08 -13.20
C SER A 52 -11.05 2.20 -12.16
N ALA A 53 -12.14 2.97 -12.12
CA ALA A 53 -12.28 4.06 -11.16
C ALA A 53 -12.42 3.49 -9.73
N LEU A 54 -13.27 2.48 -9.57
CA LEU A 54 -13.43 1.79 -8.29
C LEU A 54 -12.15 1.03 -7.91
N LEU A 55 -11.47 0.39 -8.86
CA LEU A 55 -10.19 -0.26 -8.62
C LEU A 55 -9.15 0.72 -8.06
N HIS A 56 -9.03 1.92 -8.64
CA HIS A 56 -8.10 2.94 -8.13
C HIS A 56 -8.43 3.33 -6.69
N GLN A 57 -9.70 3.59 -6.38
CA GLN A 57 -10.14 3.94 -5.03
C GLN A 57 -9.86 2.83 -4.00
N VAL A 58 -10.09 1.57 -4.40
CA VAL A 58 -9.84 0.41 -3.54
C VAL A 58 -8.34 0.22 -3.32
N GLN A 59 -7.51 0.38 -4.36
CA GLN A 59 -6.07 0.32 -4.21
C GLN A 59 -5.56 1.38 -3.24
N ASP A 60 -6.03 2.63 -3.31
CA ASP A 60 -5.63 3.69 -2.38
C ASP A 60 -5.99 3.33 -0.93
N SER A 61 -7.20 2.81 -0.71
CA SER A 61 -7.64 2.31 0.61
C SER A 61 -6.75 1.16 1.13
N ILE A 62 -6.31 0.27 0.24
CA ILE A 62 -5.41 -0.84 0.60
C ILE A 62 -4.05 -0.30 1.03
N PHE A 63 -3.44 0.62 0.26
CA PHE A 63 -2.17 1.23 0.64
C PHE A 63 -2.25 1.93 2.01
N GLU A 64 -3.34 2.67 2.26
CA GLU A 64 -3.59 3.31 3.55
C GLU A 64 -3.72 2.29 4.69
N ALA A 65 -4.47 1.21 4.49
CA ALA A 65 -4.67 0.16 5.50
C ALA A 65 -3.36 -0.55 5.90
N HIS A 66 -2.42 -0.68 4.95
CA HIS A 66 -1.09 -1.24 5.21
C HIS A 66 -0.09 -0.22 5.76
N ASN A 67 -0.45 1.06 5.80
CA ASN A 67 0.46 2.17 6.10
C ASN A 67 1.70 2.16 5.18
N VAL A 68 1.48 1.90 3.89
CA VAL A 68 2.53 1.79 2.86
C VAL A 68 2.21 2.75 1.72
N THR A 69 3.20 3.51 1.27
CA THR A 69 3.05 4.36 0.08
C THR A 69 3.27 3.55 -1.20
N ARG A 70 2.70 4.01 -2.32
CA ARG A 70 2.97 3.43 -3.65
C ARG A 70 4.47 3.47 -3.98
N ASP A 71 5.17 4.52 -3.56
CA ASP A 71 6.61 4.68 -3.78
C ASP A 71 7.42 3.64 -3.00
N ASN A 72 7.08 3.38 -1.72
CA ASN A 72 7.75 2.36 -0.92
C ASN A 72 7.55 0.96 -1.52
N PHE A 73 6.34 0.65 -1.96
CA PHE A 73 6.03 -0.60 -2.64
C PHE A 73 6.83 -0.77 -3.94
N ASN A 74 6.86 0.27 -4.79
CA ASN A 74 7.60 0.26 -6.05
C ASN A 74 9.11 0.18 -5.84
N ALA A 75 9.64 0.88 -4.83
CA ALA A 75 11.04 0.82 -4.45
C ALA A 75 11.42 -0.59 -3.99
N TYR A 76 10.61 -1.20 -3.11
CA TYR A 76 10.82 -2.57 -2.64
C TYR A 76 10.77 -3.56 -3.81
N LYS A 77 9.77 -3.46 -4.70
CA LYS A 77 9.68 -4.31 -5.89
C LYS A 77 10.92 -4.15 -6.79
N THR A 78 11.35 -2.91 -7.01
CA THR A 78 12.54 -2.62 -7.82
C THR A 78 13.80 -3.22 -7.21
N GLU A 79 13.91 -3.21 -5.88
CA GLU A 79 15.01 -3.88 -5.18
C GLU A 79 14.93 -5.40 -5.31
N LEU A 80 13.73 -5.97 -5.18
CA LEU A 80 13.50 -7.40 -5.36
C LEU A 80 13.83 -7.86 -6.78
N ASP A 81 13.50 -7.06 -7.79
CA ASP A 81 13.82 -7.31 -9.21
C ASP A 81 15.33 -7.39 -9.49
N LYS A 82 16.19 -6.83 -8.63
CA LYS A 82 17.66 -6.97 -8.73
C LYS A 82 18.17 -8.32 -8.25
N SER A 83 17.36 -9.05 -7.50
CA SER A 83 17.69 -10.34 -6.88
C SER A 83 16.67 -11.42 -7.26
N PRO A 84 16.74 -11.98 -8.49
CA PRO A 84 15.82 -13.00 -8.96
C PRO A 84 15.70 -14.23 -8.04
N GLU A 85 16.77 -14.57 -7.31
CA GLU A 85 16.77 -15.64 -6.31
C GLU A 85 15.83 -15.36 -5.13
N ARG A 86 15.67 -14.09 -4.72
CA ARG A 86 14.76 -13.70 -3.64
C ARG A 86 13.30 -13.79 -4.08
N TRP A 87 13.01 -13.64 -5.37
CA TRP A 87 11.66 -13.80 -5.90
C TRP A 87 11.07 -15.18 -5.59
N SER A 88 11.88 -16.24 -5.58
CA SER A 88 11.39 -17.60 -5.26
C SER A 88 10.77 -17.64 -3.86
N GLY A 89 11.46 -17.10 -2.85
CA GLY A 89 10.94 -17.06 -1.48
C GLY A 89 9.71 -16.18 -1.33
N ILE A 90 9.68 -15.03 -2.01
CA ILE A 90 8.50 -14.15 -2.02
C ILE A 90 7.30 -14.85 -2.67
N TRP A 91 7.50 -15.57 -3.78
CA TRP A 91 6.42 -16.32 -4.44
C TRP A 91 5.88 -17.46 -3.56
N GLU A 92 6.75 -18.17 -2.84
CA GLU A 92 6.32 -19.17 -1.86
C GLU A 92 5.45 -18.55 -0.76
N MET A 93 5.82 -17.36 -0.27
CA MET A 93 5.02 -16.64 0.72
C MET A 93 3.67 -16.17 0.16
N ILE A 94 3.64 -15.68 -1.08
CA ILE A 94 2.40 -15.30 -1.77
C ILE A 94 1.48 -16.52 -1.93
N ASP A 95 1.99 -17.65 -2.44
CA ASP A 95 1.20 -18.87 -2.62
C ASP A 95 0.65 -19.38 -1.27
N ALA A 96 1.47 -19.36 -0.22
CA ALA A 96 1.05 -19.75 1.12
C ALA A 96 -0.09 -18.87 1.66
N GLU A 97 -0.01 -17.55 1.52
CA GLU A 97 -1.06 -16.63 1.98
C GLU A 97 -2.34 -16.76 1.14
N LEU A 98 -2.22 -16.97 -0.18
CA LEU A 98 -3.37 -17.25 -1.05
C LEU A 98 -4.10 -18.53 -0.64
N ARG A 99 -3.37 -19.64 -0.44
CA ARG A 99 -3.95 -20.91 0.03
C ARG A 99 -4.67 -20.77 1.36
N LYS A 100 -4.03 -20.07 2.32
CA LYS A 100 -4.61 -19.81 3.64
C LYS A 100 -5.95 -19.07 3.53
N ARG A 101 -6.04 -18.06 2.67
CA ARG A 101 -7.30 -17.32 2.42
C ARG A 101 -8.34 -18.19 1.72
N GLU A 102 -7.93 -19.01 0.75
CA GLU A 102 -8.82 -19.96 0.07
C GLU A 102 -9.43 -20.96 1.06
N GLU A 103 -8.62 -21.51 1.98
CA GLU A 103 -9.09 -22.41 3.03
C GLU A 103 -10.05 -21.72 4.00
N ALA A 104 -9.78 -20.47 4.38
CA ALA A 104 -10.67 -19.68 5.22
C ALA A 104 -12.04 -19.49 4.56
N LEU A 105 -12.06 -19.11 3.27
CA LEU A 105 -13.28 -18.95 2.49
C LEU A 105 -14.07 -20.27 2.33
N LYS A 106 -13.37 -21.41 2.21
CA LYS A 106 -14.02 -22.74 2.16
C LYS A 106 -14.68 -23.09 3.50
N LYS A 107 -14.02 -22.81 4.63
CA LYS A 107 -14.56 -23.05 5.97
C LYS A 107 -15.78 -22.18 6.26
N GLU A 108 -15.77 -20.92 5.84
CA GLU A 108 -16.91 -19.99 6.01
C GLU A 108 -18.15 -20.39 5.18
N LYS A 109 -17.96 -21.12 4.07
CA LYS A 109 -19.07 -21.63 3.25
C LYS A 109 -19.66 -22.96 3.74
N LEU A 110 -19.13 -23.55 4.82
CA LEU A 110 -19.56 -24.82 5.41
C LEU A 110 -20.34 -24.72 6.75
N PRO A 111 -21.16 -23.69 7.07
CA PRO A 111 -21.96 -23.73 8.30
C PRO A 111 -23.19 -24.63 8.11
N GLU A 112 -23.36 -25.59 9.04
CA GLU A 112 -24.61 -26.27 9.44
C GLU A 112 -25.58 -26.78 8.34
N ASN A 113 -25.27 -27.92 7.72
CA ASN A 113 -26.29 -28.80 7.09
C ASN A 113 -26.15 -30.26 7.56
N ASN A 114 -25.62 -30.51 8.75
CA ASN A 114 -25.47 -31.87 9.27
C ASN A 114 -26.02 -32.01 10.70
N THR A 115 -27.23 -31.50 10.90
CA THR A 115 -28.13 -31.94 11.97
C THR A 115 -29.39 -32.53 11.32
N GLY A 116 -29.23 -33.75 10.80
CA GLY A 116 -30.33 -34.64 10.41
C GLY A 116 -30.25 -35.92 11.23
#